data_AF-A0A7R9V8Q6-F1
#
_entry.id   AF-A0A7R9V8Q6-F1
#
_cell.length_a   1.000
_cell.length_b   1.000
_cell.length_c   1.000
_cell.angle_alpha   90.00
_cell.angle_beta   90.00
_cell.angle_gamma   90.00
#
_symmetry.space_group_name_H-M   'P 1'
#
loop_
_entity.id
_entity.type
_entity.pdbx_description
1 polymer ?
#
loop_
_entity_poly.entity_id
_entity_poly.type
_entity_poly.pdbx_seq_one_letter_code
_entity_poly.pdbx_strand_id
1 'polypeptide(L)'
;FVVARPDDGSSQQLMEELIGNAGEFYQSLGIPYRVVSVVSGALNHAASKKYDLEGWFPHSCTFRELVSCSNCTDYQARRLDVRLRVPKGPGGDQGGNRCVHMLNSTLTATERTMCCVLENYQTPDGVRVPEVLKPFMAGVEFIPFRKEIDAKGKLVPRQQPPAA
;
A
#
# COMPACT_ATOMS: atom_id res chain seq x y z
N PHE A 1 0.74 -10.53 -2.05
CA PHE A 1 0.64 -11.66 -1.08
C PHE A 1 1.78 -12.62 -1.39
N VAL A 2 2.46 -13.14 -0.38
CA VAL A 2 3.64 -14.01 -0.55
C VAL A 2 3.53 -15.22 0.38
N VAL A 3 3.83 -16.39 -0.17
CA VAL A 3 4.08 -17.62 0.59
C VAL A 3 5.58 -17.87 0.60
N ALA A 4 6.18 -17.88 1.78
CA ALA A 4 7.61 -17.99 1.97
C ALA A 4 7.99 -19.34 2.60
N ARG A 5 9.22 -19.77 2.33
CA ARG A 5 9.83 -20.89 3.05
C ARG A 5 9.94 -20.53 4.54
N PRO A 6 9.78 -21.51 5.45
CA PRO A 6 9.83 -21.26 6.90
C PRO A 6 11.25 -21.32 7.47
N ASP A 7 12.27 -21.09 6.65
CA ASP A 7 13.67 -20.96 7.06
C ASP A 7 13.97 -19.61 7.72
N ASP A 8 15.09 -19.56 8.43
CA ASP A 8 15.48 -18.40 9.22
C ASP A 8 15.76 -17.20 8.29
N GLY A 9 14.97 -16.14 8.46
CA GLY A 9 15.16 -14.87 7.79
C GLY A 9 14.44 -14.70 6.45
N SER A 10 14.04 -15.75 5.73
CA SER A 10 13.44 -15.58 4.39
C SER A 10 12.15 -14.77 4.40
N SER A 11 11.23 -15.07 5.32
CA SER A 11 10.02 -14.24 5.48
C SER A 11 10.31 -12.80 5.93
N GLN A 12 11.39 -12.56 6.67
CA GLN A 12 11.76 -11.21 7.12
C GLN A 12 12.33 -10.39 5.95
N GLN A 13 13.20 -10.99 5.14
CA GLN A 13 13.74 -10.37 3.93
C GLN A 13 12.63 -10.03 2.94
N LEU A 14 11.69 -10.96 2.71
CA LEU A 14 10.52 -10.72 1.86
C LEU A 14 9.60 -9.62 2.42
N MET A 15 9.53 -9.45 3.73
CA MET A 15 8.77 -8.33 4.32
C MET A 15 9.40 -6.98 3.98
N GLU A 16 10.73 -6.87 4.05
CA GLU A 16 11.46 -5.65 3.69
C GLU A 16 11.35 -5.36 2.18
N GLU A 17 11.37 -6.39 1.33
CA GLU A 17 11.10 -6.24 -0.11
C GLU A 17 9.67 -5.76 -0.37
N LEU A 18 8.67 -6.34 0.30
CA LEU A 18 7.27 -5.97 0.11
C LEU A 18 6.97 -4.52 0.51
N ILE A 19 7.54 -4.02 1.61
CA ILE A 19 7.38 -2.62 2.00
C ILE A 19 8.22 -1.69 1.10
N GLY A 20 9.37 -2.14 0.62
CA GLY A 20 10.19 -1.45 -0.38
C GLY A 20 9.44 -1.23 -1.69
N ASN A 21 8.84 -2.30 -2.25
CA ASN A 21 8.01 -2.24 -3.45
C ASN A 21 6.82 -1.28 -3.30
N ALA A 22 6.19 -1.27 -2.12
CA ALA A 22 5.14 -0.30 -1.82
C ALA A 22 5.68 1.13 -1.77
N GLY A 23 6.85 1.34 -1.16
CA GLY A 23 7.55 2.62 -1.17
C GLY A 23 7.83 3.13 -2.57
N GLU A 24 8.47 2.32 -3.42
CA GLU A 24 8.76 2.63 -4.82
C GLU A 24 7.50 3.01 -5.62
N PHE A 25 6.39 2.31 -5.36
CA PHE A 25 5.10 2.66 -5.97
C PHE A 25 4.65 4.08 -5.60
N TYR A 26 4.66 4.48 -4.31
CA TYR A 26 4.29 5.84 -3.91
C TYR A 26 5.33 6.90 -4.31
N GLN A 27 6.61 6.55 -4.39
CA GLN A 27 7.64 7.41 -4.98
C GLN A 27 7.36 7.69 -6.46
N SER A 28 6.96 6.68 -7.22
CA SER A 28 6.59 6.84 -8.64
C SER A 28 5.39 7.77 -8.83
N LEU A 29 4.47 7.79 -7.85
CA LEU A 29 3.33 8.71 -7.79
C LEU A 29 3.69 10.10 -7.23
N GLY A 30 4.95 10.36 -6.84
CA GLY A 30 5.35 11.63 -6.25
C GLY A 30 4.68 11.95 -4.90
N ILE A 31 4.19 10.94 -4.18
CA ILE A 31 3.50 11.13 -2.89
C ILE A 31 4.53 11.08 -1.75
N PRO A 32 4.64 12.13 -0.91
CA PRO A 32 5.46 12.07 0.29
C PRO A 32 4.85 11.08 1.30
N TYR A 33 5.68 10.26 1.94
CA TYR A 33 5.22 9.30 2.92
C TYR A 33 6.24 9.07 4.03
N ARG A 34 5.81 8.37 5.08
CA ARG A 34 6.68 7.75 6.08
C ARG A 34 6.32 6.28 6.24
N VAL A 35 7.30 5.48 6.65
CA VAL A 35 7.08 4.09 7.06
C VAL A 35 7.14 4.03 8.57
N VAL A 36 6.14 3.42 9.20
CA VAL A 36 6.07 3.26 10.66
C VAL A 36 6.04 1.77 11.01
N SER A 37 6.81 1.39 12.04
CA SER A 37 6.67 0.07 12.66
C SER A 37 5.56 0.14 13.71
N VAL A 38 4.53 -0.69 13.55
CA VAL A 38 3.37 -0.69 14.45
C VAL A 38 3.77 -1.27 15.81
N VAL A 39 3.34 -0.60 16.88
CA VAL A 39 3.61 -1.04 18.26
C VAL A 39 2.88 -2.33 18.59
N SER A 40 3.44 -3.15 19.49
CA SER A 40 2.95 -4.50 19.80
C SER A 40 1.47 -4.55 20.20
N GLY A 41 1.00 -3.56 20.98
CA GLY A 41 -0.41 -3.50 21.42
C GLY A 41 -1.43 -3.20 20.32
N ALA A 42 -0.97 -2.73 19.15
CA ALA A 42 -1.82 -2.45 17.99
C ALA A 42 -1.74 -3.55 16.91
N LEU A 43 -0.94 -4.60 17.12
CA LEU A 43 -0.88 -5.74 16.21
C LEU A 43 -2.14 -6.60 16.35
N ASN A 44 -2.69 -7.05 15.22
CA ASN A 44 -3.72 -8.07 15.20
C ASN A 44 -3.12 -9.47 15.47
N HIS A 45 -3.93 -10.43 15.91
CA HIS A 45 -3.47 -11.76 16.34
C HIS A 45 -2.57 -12.51 15.33
N ALA A 46 -2.75 -12.28 14.03
CA ALA A 46 -1.98 -12.96 13.01
C ALA A 46 -0.63 -12.31 12.72
N ALA A 47 -0.40 -11.04 13.06
CA ALA A 47 0.82 -10.33 12.67
C ALA A 47 1.92 -10.49 13.72
N SER A 48 3.06 -11.04 13.31
CA SER A 48 4.27 -11.04 14.14
C SER A 48 4.99 -9.69 14.06
N LYS A 49 4.90 -8.99 12.93
CA LYS A 49 5.40 -7.64 12.70
C LYS A 49 4.57 -6.98 11.61
N LYS A 50 4.33 -5.67 11.74
CA LYS A 50 3.57 -4.86 10.78
C LYS A 50 4.28 -3.53 10.52
N TYR A 51 4.39 -3.19 9.25
CA TYR A 51 4.73 -1.83 8.80
C TYR A 51 3.50 -1.19 8.17
N ASP A 52 3.28 0.09 8.48
CA ASP A 52 2.33 0.92 7.75
C ASP A 52 3.09 1.97 6.94
N LEU A 53 2.71 2.15 5.68
CA LEU A 53 3.13 3.31 4.88
C LEU A 53 2.00 4.34 4.97
N GLU A 54 2.34 5.49 5.52
CA GLU A 54 1.41 6.58 5.71
C GLU A 54 1.76 7.71 4.74
N GLY A 55 0.85 8.01 3.81
CA GLY A 55 1.00 9.12 2.88
C GLY A 55 0.69 10.45 3.55
N TRP A 56 1.37 11.50 3.12
CA TRP A 56 1.14 12.87 3.58
C TRP A 56 -0.04 13.50 2.83
N PHE A 57 -0.99 14.03 3.60
CA PHE A 57 -2.16 14.74 3.10
C PHE A 57 -1.98 16.23 3.40
N PRO A 58 -1.57 17.06 2.42
CA PRO A 58 -1.17 18.46 2.66
C PRO A 58 -2.31 19.36 3.13
N HIS A 59 -3.53 19.16 2.62
CA HIS A 59 -4.70 19.95 3.05
C HIS A 59 -5.17 19.50 4.44
N SER A 60 -5.16 18.19 4.70
CA SER A 60 -5.46 17.65 6.03
C SER A 60 -4.32 17.87 7.05
N CYS A 61 -3.14 18.31 6.61
CA CYS A 61 -1.91 18.45 7.40
C CYS A 61 -1.60 17.22 8.28
N THR A 62 -1.75 16.01 7.72
CA THR A 62 -1.56 14.78 8.50
C THR A 62 -1.11 13.59 7.66
N PHE A 63 -0.52 12.60 8.32
CA PHE A 63 -0.21 11.31 7.72
C PHE A 63 -1.41 10.37 7.86
N ARG A 64 -1.77 9.66 6.79
CA ARG A 64 -2.84 8.64 6.82
C ARG A 64 -2.36 7.34 6.18
N GLU A 65 -2.74 6.21 6.77
CA GLU A 65 -2.38 4.88 6.29
C GLU A 65 -2.88 4.65 4.85
N LEU A 66 -1.96 4.31 3.95
CA LEU A 66 -2.24 3.89 2.58
C LEU A 66 -1.87 2.41 2.35
N VAL A 67 -0.89 1.89 3.09
CA VAL A 67 -0.44 0.50 3.04
C VAL A 67 -0.30 -0.08 4.43
N SER A 68 -0.62 -1.36 4.54
CA SER A 68 -0.26 -2.22 5.67
C SER A 68 0.46 -3.44 5.11
N CYS A 69 1.67 -3.70 5.61
CA CYS A 69 2.50 -4.86 5.28
C CYS A 69 2.75 -5.69 6.55
N SER A 70 2.29 -6.94 6.56
CA SER A 70 2.36 -7.83 7.72
C SER A 70 3.07 -9.13 7.39
N ASN A 71 4.01 -9.51 8.26
CA ASN A 71 4.52 -10.88 8.31
C ASN A 71 3.71 -11.67 9.34
N CYS A 72 2.96 -12.67 8.87
CA CYS A 72 2.10 -13.50 9.70
C CYS A 72 2.71 -14.85 10.07
N THR A 73 3.98 -15.05 9.74
CA THR A 73 4.71 -16.32 9.92
C THR A 73 3.82 -17.51 9.54
N ASP A 74 3.75 -18.54 10.36
CA ASP A 74 2.93 -19.73 10.10
C ASP A 74 1.50 -19.63 10.67
N TYR A 75 1.11 -18.50 11.27
CA TYR A 75 -0.18 -18.36 11.98
C TYR A 75 -1.38 -18.72 11.09
N GLN A 76 -1.42 -18.15 9.89
CA GLN A 76 -2.46 -18.42 8.90
C GLN A 76 -2.32 -19.83 8.30
N ALA A 77 -1.08 -20.24 8.00
CA ALA A 77 -0.78 -21.52 7.39
C ALA A 77 -1.18 -22.72 8.27
N ARG A 78 -1.03 -22.62 9.59
CA ARG A 78 -1.47 -23.65 10.55
C ARG A 78 -2.96 -23.91 10.49
N ARG A 79 -3.78 -22.85 10.42
CA ARG A 79 -5.24 -22.98 10.34
C ARG A 79 -5.70 -23.53 9.00
N LEU A 80 -4.99 -23.21 7.92
CA LEU A 80 -5.30 -23.64 6.55
C LEU A 80 -4.62 -24.95 6.15
N ASP A 81 -3.82 -25.55 7.05
CA ASP A 81 -3.00 -26.74 6.81
C ASP A 81 -2.05 -26.64 5.58
N VAL A 82 -1.50 -25.45 5.33
CA VAL A 82 -0.58 -25.22 4.21
C VAL A 82 0.85 -25.58 4.61
N ARG A 83 1.38 -26.67 4.04
CA ARG A 83 2.66 -27.25 4.43
C ARG A 83 3.66 -27.34 3.29
N LEU A 84 4.92 -27.06 3.60
CA LEU A 84 6.08 -27.40 2.79
C LEU A 84 6.56 -28.80 3.18
N ARG A 85 6.56 -29.72 2.20
CA ARG A 85 7.16 -31.05 2.37
C ARG A 85 8.68 -30.92 2.28
N VAL A 86 9.38 -31.27 3.35
CA VAL A 86 10.84 -31.35 3.39
C VAL A 86 11.24 -32.79 3.08
N PRO A 87 11.89 -33.07 1.93
CA PRO A 87 12.36 -34.41 1.61
C PRO A 87 13.42 -34.86 2.62
N LYS A 88 13.54 -36.18 2.82
CA LYS A 88 14.62 -36.73 3.65
C LYS A 88 15.97 -36.38 3.03
N GLY A 89 16.87 -35.80 3.82
CA GLY A 89 18.23 -35.53 3.38
C GLY A 89 19.07 -36.81 3.27
N PRO A 90 20.15 -36.82 2.46
CA PRO A 90 21.14 -37.88 2.50
C PRO A 90 21.83 -37.86 3.87
N GLY A 91 21.59 -38.87 4.71
CA GLY A 91 22.11 -38.93 6.08
C GLY A 91 21.12 -39.37 7.16
N GLY A 92 19.88 -39.72 6.82
CA GLY A 92 18.89 -40.21 7.79
C GLY A 92 18.12 -39.12 8.52
N ASP A 93 18.23 -37.87 8.05
CA ASP A 93 17.45 -36.77 8.60
C ASP A 93 15.95 -37.05 8.40
N GLN A 94 15.18 -36.94 9.49
CA GLN A 94 13.74 -37.23 9.48
C GLN A 94 13.03 -36.09 8.76
N GLY A 95 13.02 -36.15 7.41
CA GLY A 95 12.20 -35.26 6.58
C GLY A 95 10.79 -35.13 7.15
N GLY A 96 10.15 -33.98 6.96
CA GLY A 96 8.90 -33.66 7.64
C GLY A 96 8.14 -32.54 6.95
N ASN A 97 6.92 -32.29 7.40
CA ASN A 97 6.10 -31.20 6.89
C ASN A 97 6.21 -29.98 7.82
N ARG A 98 6.65 -28.84 7.29
CA ARG A 98 6.69 -27.56 8.03
C ARG A 98 5.59 -26.65 7.50
N CYS A 99 4.93 -25.89 8.36
CA CYS A 99 3.98 -24.86 7.89
C CYS A 99 4.78 -23.77 7.17
N VAL A 100 4.28 -23.31 6.03
CA VAL A 100 4.88 -22.18 5.30
C VAL A 100 4.69 -20.88 6.07
N HIS A 101 5.50 -19.86 5.76
CA HIS A 101 5.24 -18.51 6.23
C HIS A 101 4.36 -17.76 5.24
N MET A 102 3.46 -16.91 5.72
CA MET A 102 2.56 -16.09 4.88
C MET A 102 2.73 -14.61 5.19
N LEU A 103 2.84 -13.81 4.14
CA LEU A 103 2.93 -12.36 4.20
C LEU A 103 1.89 -11.72 3.30
N ASN A 104 1.36 -10.60 3.76
CA ASN A 104 0.43 -9.79 2.98
C ASN A 104 0.85 -8.32 3.06
N SER A 105 0.74 -7.64 1.93
CA SER A 105 1.03 -6.21 1.81
C SER A 105 0.05 -5.60 0.82
N THR A 106 -0.55 -4.49 1.20
CA THR A 106 -1.32 -3.64 0.27
C THR A 106 -0.33 -2.93 -0.65
N LEU A 107 -0.48 -3.06 -1.97
CA LEU A 107 0.28 -2.19 -2.88
C LEU A 107 -0.39 -0.81 -2.95
N THR A 108 -1.67 -0.80 -3.27
CA THR A 108 -2.48 0.42 -3.35
C THR A 108 -3.92 0.11 -2.94
N ALA A 109 -4.46 0.92 -2.03
CA ALA A 109 -5.89 0.96 -1.75
C ALA A 109 -6.49 2.10 -2.58
N THR A 110 -7.14 1.75 -3.69
CA THR A 110 -7.51 2.67 -4.79
C THR A 110 -8.14 3.98 -4.32
N GLU A 111 -9.15 3.92 -3.46
CA GLU A 111 -9.89 5.12 -3.02
C GLU A 111 -9.04 6.01 -2.11
N ARG A 112 -8.29 5.41 -1.18
CA ARG A 112 -7.39 6.17 -0.28
C ARG A 112 -6.25 6.82 -1.05
N THR A 113 -5.66 6.08 -1.99
CA THR A 113 -4.62 6.59 -2.89
C THR A 113 -5.17 7.73 -3.73
N MET A 114 -6.39 7.61 -4.29
CA MET A 114 -7.03 8.70 -5.02
C MET A 114 -7.21 9.94 -4.14
N CYS A 115 -7.67 9.82 -2.89
CA CYS A 115 -7.76 10.96 -1.98
C CYS A 115 -6.39 11.64 -1.76
N CYS A 116 -5.33 10.86 -1.60
CA CYS A 116 -3.98 11.39 -1.43
C CYS A 116 -3.49 12.11 -2.70
N VAL A 117 -3.73 11.53 -3.88
CA VAL A 117 -3.42 12.15 -5.17
C VAL A 117 -4.19 13.47 -5.32
N LEU A 118 -5.50 13.48 -5.04
CA LEU A 118 -6.32 14.69 -5.14
C LEU A 118 -5.74 15.81 -4.28
N GLU A 119 -5.35 15.54 -3.02
CA GLU A 119 -4.78 16.59 -2.17
C GLU A 119 -3.39 17.07 -2.64
N ASN A 120 -2.53 16.17 -3.12
CA ASN A 120 -1.16 16.50 -3.53
C ASN A 120 -1.07 17.12 -4.94
N TYR A 121 -2.03 16.84 -5.82
CA TYR A 121 -2.02 17.27 -7.22
C TYR A 121 -3.09 18.32 -7.58
N GLN A 122 -3.89 18.78 -6.60
CA GLN A 122 -4.86 19.86 -6.83
C GLN A 122 -4.20 21.20 -7.21
N THR A 123 -4.93 21.96 -8.00
CA THR A 123 -4.70 23.36 -8.34
C THR A 123 -6.00 24.14 -8.09
N PRO A 124 -6.03 25.49 -8.22
CA PRO A 124 -7.29 26.24 -8.15
C PRO A 124 -8.35 25.80 -9.19
N ASP A 125 -7.88 25.12 -10.24
CA ASP A 125 -8.62 24.86 -11.47
C ASP A 125 -9.05 23.40 -11.63
N GLY A 126 -8.42 22.49 -10.90
CA GLY A 126 -8.65 21.06 -11.04
C GLY A 126 -7.53 20.25 -10.39
N VAL A 127 -7.26 19.09 -10.96
CA VAL A 127 -6.23 18.17 -10.46
C VAL A 127 -5.35 17.74 -11.62
N ARG A 128 -4.02 17.89 -11.46
CA ARG A 128 -3.05 17.36 -12.42
C ARG A 128 -3.00 15.83 -12.30
N VAL A 129 -2.89 15.14 -13.42
CA VAL A 129 -2.69 13.68 -13.42
C VAL A 129 -1.20 13.38 -13.18
N PRO A 130 -0.84 12.53 -12.20
CA PRO A 130 0.55 12.08 -12.04
C PRO A 130 1.12 11.49 -13.34
N GLU A 131 2.36 11.82 -13.67
CA GLU A 131 2.98 11.47 -14.96
C GLU A 131 2.88 9.97 -15.28
N VAL A 132 3.14 9.11 -14.28
CA VAL A 132 3.07 7.64 -14.42
C VAL A 132 1.67 7.11 -14.69
N LEU A 133 0.61 7.89 -14.44
CA LEU A 133 -0.79 7.52 -14.68
C LEU A 133 -1.31 7.95 -16.05
N LYS A 134 -0.73 8.98 -16.68
CA LYS A 134 -1.18 9.52 -17.98
C LYS A 134 -1.32 8.45 -19.08
N PRO A 135 -0.39 7.49 -19.25
CA PRO A 135 -0.53 6.43 -20.27
C PRO A 135 -1.75 5.53 -20.07
N PHE A 136 -2.22 5.39 -18.82
CA PHE A 136 -3.38 4.59 -18.46
C PHE A 136 -4.70 5.38 -18.56
N MET A 137 -4.64 6.67 -18.85
CA MET A 137 -5.77 7.58 -18.93
C MET A 137 -5.93 8.21 -20.32
N ALA A 138 -5.51 7.51 -21.39
CA ALA A 138 -5.56 8.00 -22.77
C ALA A 138 -4.90 9.38 -22.97
N GLY A 139 -3.83 9.66 -22.20
CA GLY A 139 -3.10 10.93 -22.27
C GLY A 139 -3.77 12.10 -21.55
N VAL A 140 -4.81 11.88 -20.73
CA VAL A 140 -5.39 12.94 -19.89
C VAL A 140 -4.33 13.44 -18.91
N GLU A 141 -4.03 14.73 -18.97
CA GLU A 141 -3.04 15.38 -18.12
C GLU A 141 -3.66 16.20 -16.98
N PHE A 142 -4.93 16.60 -17.12
CA PHE A 142 -5.61 17.47 -16.18
C PHE A 142 -7.11 17.15 -16.07
N ILE A 143 -7.62 17.16 -14.84
CA ILE A 143 -9.04 16.92 -14.53
C ILE A 143 -9.63 18.22 -13.98
N PRO A 144 -10.41 18.98 -14.76
CA PRO A 144 -10.92 20.29 -14.36
C PRO A 144 -12.09 20.20 -13.37
N PHE A 145 -12.16 21.15 -12.43
CA PHE A 145 -13.35 21.32 -11.58
C PHE A 145 -14.52 21.89 -12.39
N ARG A 146 -15.65 21.18 -12.38
CA ARG A 146 -16.89 21.61 -13.07
C ARG A 146 -17.83 22.46 -12.22
N LYS A 147 -17.59 22.47 -10.92
CA LYS A 147 -18.41 23.18 -9.93
C LYS A 147 -17.49 23.88 -8.93
N GLU A 148 -17.98 24.95 -8.34
CA GLU A 148 -17.30 25.72 -7.31
C GLU A 148 -18.25 26.01 -6.15
N ILE A 149 -17.69 26.42 -5.01
CA ILE A 149 -18.46 26.81 -3.84
C ILE A 149 -18.68 28.33 -3.90
N ASP A 150 -19.94 28.76 -3.97
CA ASP A 150 -20.28 30.18 -3.94
C ASP A 150 -20.06 30.80 -2.54
N ALA A 151 -20.19 32.13 -2.43
CA ALA A 151 -20.05 32.84 -1.16
C ALA A 151 -21.07 32.39 -0.07
N LYS A 152 -22.11 31.65 -0.44
CA LYS A 152 -23.13 31.08 0.46
C LYS A 152 -22.88 29.60 0.77
N GLY A 153 -21.75 29.04 0.35
CA GLY A 153 -21.39 27.64 0.58
C GLY A 153 -22.10 26.65 -0.36
N LYS A 154 -22.80 27.11 -1.40
CA LYS A 154 -23.52 26.24 -2.34
C LYS A 154 -22.63 25.83 -3.49
N LEU A 155 -22.72 24.56 -3.86
CA LEU A 155 -22.02 24.02 -5.02
C LEU A 155 -22.75 24.45 -6.31
N VAL A 156 -22.16 25.38 -7.04
CA VAL A 156 -22.71 25.97 -8.27
C VAL A 156 -21.86 25.59 -9.49
N PRO A 157 -22.42 25.56 -10.72
CA PRO A 157 -21.63 25.37 -11.93
C PRO A 157 -20.57 26.46 -12.08
N ARG A 158 -19.34 26.08 -12.44
CA ARG A 158 -18.25 27.02 -12.69
C ARG A 158 -18.43 27.69 -14.06
N GLN A 159 -18.33 29.02 -14.13
CA GLN A 159 -18.70 29.77 -15.34
C GLN A 159 -17.75 29.61 -16.54
N GLN A 160 -16.52 29.12 -16.35
CA GLN A 160 -15.62 28.70 -17.44
C GLN A 160 -14.76 27.50 -16.99
N PRO A 161 -14.58 26.45 -17.83
CA PRO A 161 -13.55 25.47 -17.57
C PRO A 161 -12.17 26.12 -17.78
N PRO A 162 -11.18 25.83 -16.91
CA PRO A 162 -9.80 26.25 -17.14
C PRO A 162 -9.31 25.69 -18.48
N ALA A 163 -8.50 26.46 -19.20
CA ALA A 163 -7.84 25.96 -20.40
C ALA A 163 -7.05 24.69 -20.05
N ALA A 164 -7.24 23.64 -20.85
CA ALA A 164 -6.50 22.38 -20.73
C ALA A 164 -5.03 22.59 -21.11
#